data_AF-A0A836GG80-F1
#
_entry.id   AF-A0A836GG80-F1
#
_cell.length_a   1.000
_cell.length_b   1.000
_cell.length_c   1.000
_cell.angle_alpha   90.00
_cell.angle_beta   90.00
_cell.angle_gamma   90.00
#
_symmetry.space_group_name_H-M   'P 1'
#
loop_
_entity.id
_entity.type
_entity.pdbx_description
1 polymer ?
#
loop_
_entity_poly.entity_id
_entity_poly.type
_entity_poly.pdbx_seq_one_letter_code
_entity_poly.pdbx_strand_id
1 'polypeptide(L)'
;MSEMNLIVNITCNPPVISVFGPVKESTIDRLNETIPNSCSTTNTGKVPFALVRKEDPPHWFGELRTQFASEDIGASMLFISILDALEEEGTWKLRGSSSMNHDGKATYKFFFVRGAH
;
A
#
# COMPACT_ATOMS: atom_id res chain seq x y z
N MET A 1 9.32 -15.43 -14.63
CA MET A 1 7.99 -15.66 -14.01
C MET A 1 7.63 -14.66 -12.90
N SER A 2 8.57 -13.92 -12.29
CA SER A 2 8.26 -12.90 -11.26
C SER A 2 7.93 -11.50 -11.81
N GLU A 3 8.12 -11.25 -13.11
CA GLU A 3 8.01 -9.90 -13.70
C GLU A 3 6.57 -9.39 -13.88
N MET A 4 5.58 -10.20 -13.50
CA MET A 4 4.16 -9.91 -13.71
C MET A 4 3.34 -9.89 -12.42
N ASN A 5 3.96 -10.07 -11.26
CA ASN A 5 3.25 -10.12 -9.99
C ASN A 5 3.65 -8.94 -9.10
N LEU A 6 2.66 -8.30 -8.50
CA LEU A 6 2.85 -7.25 -7.51
C LEU A 6 2.13 -7.66 -6.23
N ILE A 7 2.78 -7.46 -5.09
CA ILE A 7 2.20 -7.75 -3.77
C ILE A 7 2.23 -6.46 -2.96
N VAL A 8 1.08 -6.04 -2.46
CA VAL A 8 0.99 -4.94 -1.51
C VAL A 8 0.62 -5.50 -0.14
N ASN A 9 1.48 -5.27 0.84
CA ASN A 9 1.23 -5.58 2.24
C ASN A 9 0.90 -4.29 2.98
N ILE A 10 -0.12 -4.34 3.83
CA ILE A 10 -0.54 -3.24 4.69
C ILE A 10 -0.70 -3.81 6.09
N THR A 11 0.06 -3.31 7.06
CA THR A 11 -0.07 -3.70 8.47
C THR A 11 -0.56 -2.51 9.26
N CYS A 12 -1.67 -2.66 9.98
CA CYS A 12 -2.23 -1.68 10.90
C CYS A 12 -2.12 -2.20 12.34
N ASN A 13 -1.82 -1.42 13.38
CA ASN A 13 -1.63 0.03 13.48
C ASN A 13 -0.28 0.33 14.18
N PRO A 14 0.51 1.36 13.78
CA PRO A 14 0.28 2.32 12.68
C PRO A 14 0.34 1.68 11.28
N PRO A 15 -0.28 2.29 10.26
CA PRO A 15 -0.24 1.76 8.89
C PRO A 15 1.18 1.73 8.34
N VAL A 16 1.64 0.53 8.00
CA VAL A 16 2.90 0.26 7.30
C VAL A 16 2.56 -0.37 5.97
N ILE A 17 3.04 0.23 4.88
CA ILE A 17 2.82 -0.25 3.51
C ILE A 17 4.12 -0.80 2.96
N SER A 18 4.05 -1.95 2.28
CA SER A 18 5.18 -2.52 1.55
C SER A 18 4.73 -3.05 0.20
N VAL A 19 5.39 -2.62 -0.88
CA VAL A 19 5.07 -2.98 -2.26
C VAL A 19 6.22 -3.80 -2.84
N PHE A 20 5.98 -5.07 -3.12
CA PHE A 20 6.94 -6.03 -3.69
C PHE A 20 6.60 -6.32 -5.15
N GLY A 21 7.62 -6.35 -6.00
CA GLY A 21 7.47 -6.60 -7.44
C GLY A 21 7.92 -5.41 -8.29
N PRO A 22 7.89 -5.58 -9.62
CA PRO A 22 8.22 -4.51 -10.55
C PRO A 22 7.10 -3.48 -10.55
N VAL A 23 7.39 -2.25 -10.15
CA VAL A 23 6.45 -1.12 -10.15
C VAL A 23 7.19 0.11 -10.66
N LYS A 24 6.53 0.93 -11.47
CA LYS A 24 7.14 2.13 -12.04
C LYS A 24 7.27 3.19 -10.95
N GLU A 25 8.27 4.05 -11.06
CA GLU A 25 8.41 5.20 -10.16
C GLU A 25 7.20 6.13 -10.24
N SER A 26 6.59 6.30 -11.43
CA SER A 26 5.34 7.05 -11.59
C SER A 26 4.19 6.53 -10.72
N THR A 27 4.09 5.21 -10.55
CA THR A 27 3.08 4.59 -9.68
C THR A 27 3.37 4.92 -8.21
N ILE A 28 4.65 4.93 -7.85
CA ILE A 28 5.10 5.25 -6.50
C ILE A 28 4.84 6.71 -6.18
N ASP A 29 5.08 7.63 -7.12
CA ASP A 29 4.75 9.05 -6.99
C ASP A 29 3.25 9.24 -6.76
N ARG A 30 2.41 8.56 -7.56
CA ARG A 30 0.95 8.56 -7.39
C ARG A 30 0.54 8.04 -6.01
N LEU A 31 1.13 6.93 -5.55
CA LEU A 31 0.87 6.37 -4.23
C LEU A 31 1.31 7.31 -3.10
N ASN A 32 2.42 8.04 -3.27
CA ASN A 32 2.88 9.04 -2.32
C ASN A 32 1.91 10.23 -2.19
N GLU A 33 1.20 10.57 -3.25
CA GLU A 33 0.14 11.60 -3.24
C GLU A 33 -1.17 11.10 -2.62
N THR A 34 -1.57 9.86 -2.90
CA THR A 34 -2.91 9.35 -2.50
C THR A 34 -2.93 8.79 -1.07
N ILE A 35 -1.93 8.01 -0.67
CA ILE A 35 -1.90 7.31 0.63
C ILE A 35 -2.07 8.27 1.81
N PRO A 36 -1.41 9.44 1.90
CA PRO A 36 -1.51 10.31 3.08
C PRO A 36 -2.90 10.90 3.29
N ASN A 37 -3.66 11.04 2.20
CA ASN A 37 -5.01 11.62 2.16
C ASN A 37 -6.11 10.59 2.45
N SER A 38 -5.75 9.31 2.56
CA SER A 38 -6.71 8.20 2.66
C SER A 38 -7.13 7.86 4.09
N CYS A 39 -6.49 8.41 5.11
CA CYS A 39 -6.79 8.13 6.52
C CYS A 39 -7.48 9.32 7.21
N SER A 40 -8.47 9.03 8.05
CA SER A 40 -9.35 10.03 8.70
C SER A 40 -8.72 10.81 9.85
N THR A 41 -7.55 10.40 10.36
CA THR A 41 -6.87 11.06 11.48
C THR A 41 -5.56 11.69 11.03
N THR A 42 -5.59 12.99 10.76
CA THR A 42 -4.40 13.79 10.46
C THR A 42 -3.83 14.34 11.77
N ASN A 43 -2.88 13.64 12.39
CA ASN A 43 -2.01 14.31 13.36
C ASN A 43 -0.96 15.09 12.56
N THR A 44 -1.01 16.42 12.65
CA THR A 44 -0.32 17.45 11.85
C THR A 44 1.20 17.51 12.05
N GLY A 45 1.83 16.41 12.44
CA GLY A 45 3.26 16.29 12.68
C GLY A 45 4.07 16.03 11.41
N LYS A 46 4.37 17.11 10.66
CA LYS A 46 5.55 17.43 9.81
C LYS A 46 6.30 16.40 8.94
N VAL A 47 6.12 15.09 9.06
CA VAL A 47 6.86 14.11 8.25
C VAL A 47 6.04 13.78 7.01
N PRO A 48 6.45 14.23 5.81
CA PRO A 48 5.80 13.82 4.58
C PRO A 48 5.98 12.31 4.44
N PHE A 49 4.88 11.61 4.20
CA PHE A 49 4.92 10.20 3.83
C PHE A 49 5.64 10.07 2.48
N ALA A 50 6.54 9.10 2.41
CA ALA A 50 7.19 8.71 1.17
C ALA A 50 7.49 7.22 1.22
N LEU A 51 7.17 6.53 0.13
CA LEU A 51 7.65 5.20 -0.16
C LEU A 51 9.14 5.28 -0.49
N VAL A 52 9.95 4.63 0.32
CA VAL A 52 11.40 4.51 0.12
C VAL A 52 11.75 3.13 -0.41
N ARG A 53 12.69 3.07 -1.34
CA ARG A 53 13.20 1.80 -1.87
C ARG A 53 14.10 1.14 -0.81
N LYS A 54 13.84 -0.12 -0.51
CA LYS A 54 14.70 -1.00 0.32
C LYS A 54 15.25 -2.11 -0.58
N GLU A 55 16.47 -2.57 -0.30
CA GLU A 55 17.20 -3.51 -1.16
C GLU A 55 17.10 -4.98 -0.74
N ASP A 56 16.80 -5.28 0.53
CA ASP A 56 16.81 -6.65 1.06
C ASP A 56 15.47 -7.05 1.74
N PRO A 57 14.57 -7.78 1.03
CA PRO A 57 14.54 -7.94 -0.43
C PRO A 57 14.12 -6.62 -1.14
N PRO A 58 14.27 -6.47 -2.46
CA PRO A 58 13.92 -5.23 -3.15
C PRO A 58 12.42 -4.90 -3.07
N HIS A 59 12.05 -3.82 -2.37
CA HIS A 59 10.65 -3.39 -2.23
C HIS A 59 10.54 -1.89 -1.95
N TRP A 60 9.34 -1.34 -2.14
CA TRP A 60 9.01 0.01 -1.66
C TRP A 60 8.35 -0.08 -0.29
N PHE A 61 8.74 0.81 0.62
CA PHE A 61 8.31 0.78 2.02
C PHE A 61 7.91 2.17 2.49
N GLY A 62 6.77 2.29 3.15
CA GLY A 62 6.30 3.56 3.72
C GLY A 62 5.57 3.34 5.04
N GLU A 63 5.62 4.32 5.92
CA GLU A 63 5.03 4.22 7.26
C GLU A 63 4.28 5.52 7.59
N LEU A 64 3.01 5.39 7.96
CA LEU A 64 2.17 6.49 8.42
C LEU A 64 2.23 6.57 9.95
N ARG A 65 3.39 6.95 10.48
CA ARG A 65 3.71 6.95 11.93
C ARG A 65 2.74 7.72 12.83
N THR A 66 2.11 8.74 12.27
CA THR A 66 1.25 9.67 13.02
C THR A 66 -0.24 9.41 12.80
N GLN A 67 -0.60 8.42 11.98
CA GLN A 67 -1.98 8.15 11.61
C GLN A 67 -2.49 6.89 12.31
N PHE A 68 -3.74 6.94 12.75
CA PHE A 68 -4.46 5.79 13.28
C PHE A 68 -5.51 5.38 12.26
N ALA A 69 -5.26 4.30 11.53
CA ALA A 69 -6.31 3.65 10.77
C ALA A 69 -7.20 2.90 11.77
N SER A 70 -8.36 3.47 12.10
CA SER A 70 -9.40 2.73 12.83
C SER A 70 -9.79 1.51 12.00
N GLU A 71 -10.02 0.39 12.70
CA GLU A 71 -10.02 -0.97 12.15
C GLU A 71 -10.96 -1.18 10.95
N ASP A 72 -11.95 -0.31 10.74
CA ASP A 72 -12.94 -0.45 9.67
C ASP A 72 -12.81 0.61 8.56
N ILE A 73 -13.08 1.89 8.86
CA ILE A 73 -13.21 2.93 7.82
C ILE A 73 -11.84 3.40 7.32
N GLY A 74 -10.88 3.61 8.23
CA GLY A 74 -9.54 4.10 7.87
C GLY A 74 -8.77 3.09 7.01
N ALA A 75 -8.81 1.82 7.40
CA ALA A 75 -8.17 0.75 6.62
C ALA A 75 -8.82 0.58 5.25
N SER A 76 -10.16 0.61 5.17
CA SER A 76 -10.88 0.46 3.89
C SER A 76 -10.58 1.58 2.90
N MET A 77 -10.52 2.85 3.37
CA MET A 77 -10.17 3.99 2.50
C MET A 77 -8.72 3.91 2.00
N LEU A 78 -7.80 3.43 2.84
CA LEU A 78 -6.42 3.15 2.45
C LEU A 78 -6.35 2.06 1.36
N PHE A 79 -7.15 1.00 1.50
CA PHE A 79 -7.22 -0.06 0.48
C PHE A 79 -7.70 0.49 -0.85
N ILE A 80 -8.82 1.21 -0.86
CA ILE A 80 -9.39 1.80 -2.08
C ILE A 80 -8.38 2.72 -2.76
N SER A 81 -7.72 3.59 -2.00
CA SER A 81 -6.74 4.55 -2.55
C SER A 81 -5.55 3.86 -3.24
N ILE A 82 -5.13 2.71 -2.71
CA ILE A 82 -4.05 1.91 -3.31
C ILE A 82 -4.57 1.12 -4.52
N LEU A 83 -5.77 0.54 -4.44
CA LEU A 83 -6.36 -0.21 -5.55
C LEU A 83 -6.60 0.70 -6.76
N ASP A 84 -7.17 1.88 -6.54
CA ASP A 84 -7.44 2.87 -7.59
C ASP A 84 -6.14 3.34 -8.25
N ALA A 85 -5.12 3.68 -7.45
CA ALA A 85 -3.81 4.11 -7.99
C ALA A 85 -3.13 3.02 -8.84
N LEU A 86 -3.33 1.75 -8.52
CA LEU A 86 -2.78 0.62 -9.29
C LEU A 86 -3.63 0.27 -10.52
N GLU A 87 -4.95 0.47 -10.45
CA GLU A 87 -5.88 0.25 -11.55
C GLU A 87 -5.83 1.38 -12.60
N GLU A 88 -5.66 2.64 -12.19
CA GLU A 88 -5.54 3.82 -13.09
C GLU A 88 -4.43 3.64 -14.15
N GLU A 89 -3.37 2.91 -13.84
CA GLU A 89 -2.32 2.60 -14.82
C GLU A 89 -2.73 1.55 -15.88
N GLY A 90 -3.96 1.02 -15.81
CA GLY A 90 -4.51 -0.01 -16.68
C GLY A 90 -3.79 -1.36 -16.62
N THR A 91 -2.81 -1.46 -15.73
CA THR A 91 -1.74 -2.46 -15.80
C THR A 91 -1.88 -3.52 -14.71
N TRP A 92 -2.35 -3.17 -13.51
CA TRP A 92 -2.41 -4.11 -12.37
C TRP A 92 -3.83 -4.52 -12.04
N LYS A 93 -4.12 -5.82 -12.15
CA LYS A 93 -5.42 -6.40 -11.81
C LYS A 93 -5.32 -7.15 -10.49
N LEU A 94 -6.18 -6.81 -9.53
CA LEU A 94 -6.30 -7.54 -8.28
C LEU A 94 -6.76 -8.99 -8.56
N ARG A 95 -6.05 -9.98 -8.01
CA ARG A 95 -6.35 -11.41 -8.18
C ARG A 95 -6.78 -12.09 -6.90
N GLY A 96 -6.39 -11.54 -5.76
CA GLY A 96 -6.79 -12.05 -4.47
C GLY A 96 -6.28 -11.17 -3.36
N SER A 97 -6.83 -11.40 -2.17
CA SER A 97 -6.39 -10.78 -0.94
C SER A 97 -6.41 -11.80 0.19
N SER A 98 -5.53 -11.61 1.17
CA SER A 98 -5.58 -12.32 2.44
C SER A 98 -5.38 -11.36 3.60
N SER A 99 -5.93 -11.72 4.76
CA SER A 99 -5.72 -10.98 6.00
C SER A 99 -5.26 -11.92 7.10
N MET A 100 -4.46 -11.39 8.02
CA MET A 100 -3.98 -12.11 9.19
C MET A 100 -3.86 -11.14 10.36
N ASN A 101 -4.38 -11.55 11.51
CA ASN A 101 -4.23 -10.81 12.75
C ASN A 101 -3.14 -11.48 13.59
N HIS A 102 -2.11 -10.72 13.98
CA HIS A 102 -1.00 -11.20 14.79
C HIS A 102 -0.48 -10.07 15.69
N ASP A 103 -0.19 -10.38 16.96
CA ASP A 103 0.32 -9.43 17.95
C ASP A 103 -0.49 -8.11 18.04
N GLY A 104 -1.82 -8.21 17.96
CA GLY A 104 -2.71 -7.05 18.01
C GLY A 104 -2.65 -6.15 16.77
N LYS A 105 -2.04 -6.62 15.68
CA LYS A 105 -1.97 -5.94 14.38
C LYS A 105 -2.67 -6.75 13.30
N ALA A 106 -3.43 -6.06 12.45
CA ALA A 106 -4.04 -6.64 11.27
C ALA A 106 -3.13 -6.39 10.06
N THR A 107 -2.75 -7.47 9.37
CA THR A 107 -1.97 -7.41 8.13
C THR A 107 -2.83 -7.89 6.96
N TYR A 108 -2.92 -7.06 5.93
CA TYR A 108 -3.63 -7.31 4.70
C TYR A 108 -2.63 -7.45 3.57
N LYS A 109 -2.82 -8.46 2.72
CA LYS A 109 -2.00 -8.71 1.54
C LYS A 109 -2.90 -8.68 0.31
N PHE A 110 -2.52 -7.91 -0.69
CA PHE A 110 -3.19 -7.82 -1.97
C PHE A 110 -2.25 -8.33 -3.06
N PHE A 111 -2.75 -9.24 -3.87
CA PHE A 111 -1.99 -9.89 -4.93
C PHE A 111 -2.50 -9.40 -6.27
N PHE A 112 -1.62 -8.79 -7.07
CA PHE A 112 -1.95 -8.28 -8.39
C PHE A 112 -1.15 -9.00 -9.45
N VAL A 113 -1.74 -9.10 -10.63
CA VAL A 113 -1.04 -9.54 -11.85
C VAL A 113 -1.11 -8.45 -12.90
N ARG A 114 -0.11 -8.39 -13.75
CA ARG A 114 -0.15 -7.53 -14.92
C ARG A 114 -1.27 -7.98 -15.85
N GLY A 115 -2.22 -7.11 -16.16
CA GLY A 115 -3.26 -7.38 -17.14
C GLY A 115 -2.65 -7.64 -18.51
N ALA A 116 -2.85 -8.83 -19.06
CA ALA A 116 -2.69 -9.03 -20.50
C ALA A 116 -3.75 -8.17 -21.19
N HIS A 117 -3.31 -7.22 -22.01
CA HIS A 117 -4.15 -6.60 -23.02
C HIS A 117 -4.34 -7.58 -24.18
#